data_AF-A0A5C7EI13-F1
#
_entry.id   AF-A0A5C7EI13-F1
#
_cell.length_a   1.000
_cell.length_b   1.000
_cell.length_c   1.000
_cell.angle_alpha   90.00
_cell.angle_beta   90.00
_cell.angle_gamma   90.00
#
_symmetry.space_group_name_H-M   'P 1'
#
loop_
_entity.id
_entity.type
_entity.pdbx_description
1 polymer ?
#
loop_
_entity_poly.entity_id
_entity_poly.type
_entity_poly.pdbx_seq_one_letter_code
_entity_poly.pdbx_strand_id
1 'polypeptide(L)'
;MSASLSAVFRSPFDEQVAFFRGKLDTLVPTAKWDDLWKSQHDRAFMVAGAAQADLLADLAAAVDKAISEGETLDAFRARFREIIQRHGWAGFTGDDRRTPDDRGGAGMAWRTRIIYQTNLSTSYAAGRLAQLKEAGFRLWVYRHSGSEHPRLQHLAWNGLTLPADHPFWQTHYPPSGWGCRCRVVGANGPEGVKRLGGDPSYDTPPAGWNTIDPETGEPPGIDKGWGYMPGASVICVDAHASGGGRRCADMRLIDALLDKVSGRPALVGAQMVDSWPEHVFALLGKRFAEFADSIDRKRTTGQWMIVGALKARWVERLQGLGVTPQTAEIAVSDIDVAHAFRDAKASKLDWNWYLDLPLHLRNPGLVLLDRAGGAPALLLIYRSGEAGRKIAVRYDYALKKAGRTLNMVRSGREISENDYRAIINEIGITKEVVDGEP
;
A
#
# COMPACT_ATOMS: atom_id res chain seq x y z
N MET A 1 -37.93 5.83 -23.37
CA MET A 1 -36.74 4.98 -23.08
C MET A 1 -36.94 4.36 -21.72
N SER A 2 -37.05 3.03 -21.67
CA SER A 2 -37.59 2.25 -20.53
C SER A 2 -36.71 2.30 -19.28
N ALA A 3 -37.34 2.23 -18.10
CA ALA A 3 -36.75 2.18 -16.75
C ALA A 3 -35.59 1.17 -16.57
N SER A 4 -35.48 0.19 -17.48
CA SER A 4 -34.37 -0.75 -17.61
C SER A 4 -33.01 -0.08 -17.89
N LEU A 5 -32.93 0.94 -18.74
CA LEU A 5 -31.67 1.67 -18.98
C LEU A 5 -31.26 2.52 -17.77
N SER A 6 -32.21 3.12 -17.07
CA SER A 6 -31.96 3.91 -15.86
C SER A 6 -31.44 3.08 -14.69
N ALA A 7 -31.80 1.79 -14.63
CA ALA A 7 -31.24 0.83 -13.69
C ALA A 7 -29.79 0.48 -14.02
N VAL A 8 -29.46 0.27 -15.30
CA VAL A 8 -28.08 -0.01 -15.78
C VAL A 8 -27.11 1.16 -15.48
N PHE A 9 -27.58 2.40 -15.52
CA PHE A 9 -26.77 3.57 -15.13
C PHE A 9 -26.67 3.81 -13.62
N ARG A 10 -27.40 3.04 -12.79
CA ARG A 10 -27.42 3.15 -11.32
C ARG A 10 -26.90 1.90 -10.60
N SER A 11 -26.69 0.79 -11.31
CA SER A 11 -26.08 -0.40 -10.73
C SER A 11 -24.58 -0.15 -10.49
N PRO A 12 -24.06 -0.50 -9.31
CA PRO A 12 -22.61 -0.61 -9.12
C PRO A 12 -22.06 -1.60 -10.15
N PHE A 13 -20.85 -1.34 -10.66
CA PHE A 13 -20.15 -2.28 -11.53
C PHE A 13 -19.27 -3.20 -10.67
N ASP A 14 -19.00 -4.41 -11.15
CA ASP A 14 -18.47 -5.50 -10.35
C ASP A 14 -17.13 -5.16 -9.68
N GLU A 15 -16.29 -4.38 -10.37
CA GLU A 15 -15.01 -3.90 -9.87
C GLU A 15 -15.19 -2.99 -8.64
N GLN A 16 -16.20 -2.11 -8.61
CA GLN A 16 -16.46 -1.31 -7.41
C GLN A 16 -16.82 -2.18 -6.20
N VAL A 17 -17.71 -3.16 -6.40
CA VAL A 17 -18.16 -4.08 -5.36
C VAL A 17 -17.00 -4.94 -4.86
N ALA A 18 -16.22 -5.48 -5.80
CA ALA A 18 -15.03 -6.28 -5.55
C ALA A 18 -13.99 -5.54 -4.70
N PHE A 19 -13.66 -4.30 -5.06
CA PHE A 19 -12.74 -3.48 -4.28
C PHE A 19 -13.24 -3.32 -2.85
N PHE A 20 -14.52 -2.96 -2.67
CA PHE A 20 -15.07 -2.74 -1.34
C PHE A 20 -15.07 -4.01 -0.50
N ARG A 21 -15.48 -5.14 -1.09
CA ARG A 21 -15.51 -6.44 -0.40
C ARG A 21 -14.13 -6.94 0.00
N GLY A 22 -13.09 -6.65 -0.78
CA GLY A 22 -11.70 -6.94 -0.40
C GLY A 22 -11.25 -6.26 0.88
N LYS A 23 -11.92 -5.17 1.32
CA LYS A 23 -11.64 -4.48 2.58
C LYS A 23 -12.23 -5.19 3.80
N LEU A 24 -13.23 -6.04 3.59
CA LEU A 24 -14.02 -6.64 4.66
C LEU A 24 -13.26 -7.77 5.38
N ASP A 25 -12.23 -8.32 4.76
CA ASP A 25 -11.32 -9.28 5.39
C ASP A 25 -10.47 -8.63 6.51
N THR A 26 -10.36 -7.30 6.52
CA THR A 26 -9.53 -6.55 7.47
C THR A 26 -10.33 -5.38 8.07
N LEU A 27 -11.07 -5.67 9.14
CA LEU A 27 -11.78 -4.67 9.92
C LEU A 27 -10.85 -4.11 11.01
N VAL A 28 -10.56 -2.81 10.95
CA VAL A 28 -9.61 -2.16 11.88
C VAL A 28 -10.35 -1.19 12.81
N PRO A 29 -10.39 -1.47 14.13
CA PRO A 29 -10.84 -0.52 15.13
C PRO A 29 -9.95 0.73 15.13
N THR A 30 -10.55 1.91 14.96
CA THR A 30 -9.83 3.20 15.02
C THR A 30 -10.55 4.19 15.92
N ALA A 31 -9.79 5.07 16.58
CA ALA A 31 -10.32 6.20 17.32
C ALA A 31 -10.57 7.39 16.38
N LYS A 32 -9.66 7.62 15.45
CA LYS A 32 -9.70 8.71 14.48
C LYS A 32 -9.63 8.18 13.05
N TRP A 33 -10.01 9.02 12.10
CA TRP A 33 -9.95 8.65 10.68
C TRP A 33 -8.50 8.50 10.21
N ASP A 34 -7.55 9.26 10.77
CA ASP A 34 -6.12 9.27 10.43
C ASP A 34 -5.30 8.20 11.18
N ASP A 35 -5.97 7.28 11.88
CA ASP A 35 -5.32 6.08 12.43
C ASP A 35 -5.02 5.06 11.33
N LEU A 36 -5.77 5.11 10.22
CA LEU A 36 -5.34 4.57 8.93
C LEU A 36 -4.95 5.73 8.02
N TRP A 37 -3.97 5.48 7.15
CA TRP A 37 -3.35 6.50 6.33
C TRP A 37 -3.30 6.09 4.86
N LYS A 38 -3.75 6.96 3.96
CA LYS A 38 -3.61 6.81 2.50
C LYS A 38 -4.03 5.43 2.00
N SER A 39 -3.10 4.68 1.39
CA SER A 39 -3.29 3.33 0.83
C SER A 39 -3.63 2.26 1.87
N GLN A 40 -3.58 2.55 3.17
CA GLN A 40 -4.16 1.64 4.17
C GLN A 40 -5.70 1.60 4.05
N HIS A 41 -6.33 2.70 3.62
CA HIS A 41 -7.76 2.75 3.33
C HIS A 41 -8.17 1.94 2.11
N ASP A 42 -7.24 1.45 1.32
CA ASP A 42 -7.51 0.55 0.20
C ASP A 42 -7.74 -0.89 0.70
N ARG A 43 -7.09 -1.30 1.80
CA ARG A 43 -7.04 -2.71 2.24
C ARG A 43 -7.87 -3.02 3.47
N ALA A 44 -8.31 -2.01 4.19
CA ALA A 44 -9.03 -2.17 5.45
C ALA A 44 -10.28 -1.31 5.50
N PHE A 45 -11.30 -1.84 6.17
CA PHE A 45 -12.50 -1.09 6.53
C PHE A 45 -12.41 -0.61 7.98
N MET A 46 -12.86 0.62 8.21
CA MET A 46 -12.90 1.24 9.53
C MET A 46 -14.05 2.25 9.61
N VAL A 47 -14.55 2.50 10.82
CA VAL A 47 -15.40 3.65 11.15
C VAL A 47 -14.89 4.29 12.44
N ALA A 48 -14.50 5.57 12.41
CA ALA A 48 -13.77 6.19 13.51
C ALA A 48 -14.62 6.22 14.78
N GLY A 49 -14.10 5.71 15.89
CA GLY A 49 -14.81 5.57 17.16
C GLY A 49 -15.70 4.32 17.26
N ALA A 50 -15.81 3.49 16.22
CA ALA A 50 -16.49 2.20 16.25
C ALA A 50 -15.48 1.09 16.57
N ALA A 51 -15.15 0.93 17.85
CA ALA A 51 -14.09 0.02 18.29
C ALA A 51 -14.54 -1.44 18.48
N GLN A 52 -15.84 -1.69 18.68
CA GLN A 52 -16.38 -3.04 18.87
C GLN A 52 -16.43 -3.80 17.54
N ALA A 53 -15.96 -5.05 17.53
CA ALA A 53 -15.84 -5.85 16.32
C ALA A 53 -17.20 -6.09 15.63
N ASP A 54 -18.22 -6.49 16.40
CA ASP A 54 -19.56 -6.79 15.84
C ASP A 54 -20.25 -5.53 15.28
N LEU A 55 -20.11 -4.39 15.96
CA LEU A 55 -20.56 -3.09 15.46
C LEU A 55 -19.86 -2.75 14.14
N LEU A 56 -18.54 -2.91 14.08
CA LEU A 56 -17.76 -2.56 12.89
C LEU A 56 -18.13 -3.48 11.71
N ALA A 57 -18.37 -4.77 11.98
CA ALA A 57 -18.83 -5.73 10.98
C ALA A 57 -20.23 -5.37 10.43
N ASP A 58 -21.19 -5.02 11.29
CA ASP A 58 -22.52 -4.60 10.87
C ASP A 58 -22.49 -3.29 10.05
N LEU A 59 -21.65 -2.33 10.45
CA LEU A 59 -21.44 -1.10 9.68
C LEU A 59 -20.78 -1.38 8.32
N ALA A 60 -19.84 -2.32 8.26
CA ALA A 60 -19.21 -2.74 7.03
C ALA A 60 -20.23 -3.38 6.07
N ALA A 61 -21.09 -4.27 6.59
CA ALA A 61 -22.19 -4.87 5.85
C ALA A 61 -23.22 -3.83 5.36
N ALA A 62 -23.51 -2.80 6.16
CA ALA A 62 -24.38 -1.71 5.76
C ALA A 62 -23.83 -0.93 4.55
N VAL A 63 -22.52 -0.69 4.52
CA VAL A 63 -21.86 -0.03 3.38
C VAL A 63 -21.75 -0.97 2.18
N ASP A 64 -21.48 -2.27 2.38
CA ASP A 64 -21.48 -3.26 1.28
C ASP A 64 -22.84 -3.28 0.59
N LYS A 65 -23.92 -3.28 1.36
CA LYS A 65 -25.27 -3.23 0.80
C LYS A 65 -25.52 -1.92 0.06
N ALA A 66 -25.09 -0.79 0.62
CA ALA A 66 -25.24 0.49 -0.04
C ALA A 66 -24.53 0.54 -1.40
N ILE A 67 -23.36 -0.07 -1.49
CA ILE A 67 -22.60 -0.18 -2.74
C ILE A 67 -23.28 -1.19 -3.67
N SER A 68 -23.43 -2.45 -3.25
CA SER A 68 -23.86 -3.58 -4.08
C SER A 68 -25.32 -3.53 -4.55
N GLU A 69 -26.21 -2.88 -3.79
CA GLU A 69 -27.63 -2.76 -4.13
C GLU A 69 -28.02 -1.34 -4.58
N GLY A 70 -27.09 -0.39 -4.58
CA GLY A 70 -27.38 1.01 -4.92
C GLY A 70 -28.34 1.69 -3.93
N GLU A 71 -28.25 1.36 -2.64
CA GLU A 71 -29.11 1.91 -1.58
C GLU A 71 -28.97 3.44 -1.51
N THR A 72 -30.07 4.16 -1.23
CA THR A 72 -30.01 5.62 -1.07
C THR A 72 -29.41 6.01 0.29
N LEU A 73 -28.91 7.25 0.40
CA LEU A 73 -28.40 7.78 1.67
C LEU A 73 -29.43 7.72 2.81
N ASP A 74 -30.71 7.92 2.53
CA ASP A 74 -31.76 7.92 3.56
C ASP A 74 -32.08 6.50 4.05
N ALA A 75 -32.04 5.50 3.14
CA ALA A 75 -32.17 4.10 3.52
C ALA A 75 -30.93 3.62 4.32
N PHE A 76 -29.72 4.00 3.88
CA PHE A 76 -28.50 3.77 4.65
C PHE A 76 -28.56 4.40 6.04
N ARG A 77 -29.08 5.64 6.16
CA ARG A 77 -29.28 6.31 7.46
C ARG A 77 -30.22 5.56 8.39
N ALA A 78 -31.32 5.03 7.86
CA ALA A 78 -32.25 4.23 8.65
C ALA A 78 -31.56 2.97 9.19
N ARG A 79 -30.86 2.24 8.33
CA ARG A 79 -30.07 1.05 8.69
C ARG A 79 -28.96 1.35 9.70
N PHE A 80 -28.23 2.44 9.50
CA PHE A 80 -27.19 2.89 10.43
C PHE A 80 -27.78 3.11 11.83
N ARG A 81 -28.94 3.76 11.95
CA ARG A 81 -29.61 3.95 13.25
C ARG A 81 -29.98 2.64 13.93
N GLU A 82 -30.52 1.68 13.18
CA GLU A 82 -30.86 0.35 13.70
C GLU A 82 -29.62 -0.36 14.25
N ILE A 83 -28.50 -0.29 13.52
CA ILE A 83 -27.21 -0.88 13.93
C ILE A 83 -26.71 -0.23 15.23
N ILE A 84 -26.60 1.10 15.27
CA ILE A 84 -26.03 1.77 16.45
C ILE A 84 -26.93 1.60 17.68
N GLN A 85 -28.26 1.52 17.50
CA GLN A 85 -29.20 1.26 18.60
C GLN A 85 -29.03 -0.16 19.14
N ARG A 86 -28.93 -1.17 18.25
CA ARG A 86 -28.72 -2.58 18.62
C ARG A 86 -27.43 -2.77 19.41
N HIS A 87 -26.34 -2.11 18.99
CA HIS A 87 -25.03 -2.20 19.63
C HIS A 87 -24.84 -1.23 20.80
N GLY A 88 -25.84 -0.40 21.11
CA GLY A 88 -25.74 0.63 22.15
C GLY A 88 -24.63 1.66 21.91
N TRP A 89 -24.24 1.89 20.65
CA TRP A 89 -23.18 2.83 20.29
C TRP A 89 -23.71 4.26 20.30
N ALA A 90 -23.16 5.08 21.20
CA ALA A 90 -23.56 6.46 21.40
C ALA A 90 -22.35 7.37 21.72
N GLY A 91 -22.56 8.69 21.67
CA GLY A 91 -21.55 9.69 22.03
C GLY A 91 -20.38 9.78 21.04
N PHE A 92 -20.52 9.19 19.85
CA PHE A 92 -19.54 9.33 18.78
C PHE A 92 -19.61 10.72 18.14
N THR A 93 -18.58 11.11 17.39
CA THR A 93 -18.57 12.41 16.70
C THR A 93 -19.74 12.51 15.72
N GLY A 94 -20.59 13.51 15.95
CA GLY A 94 -21.83 13.71 15.18
C GLY A 94 -23.05 13.01 15.78
N ASP A 95 -22.95 12.31 16.92
CA ASP A 95 -24.13 11.84 17.64
C ASP A 95 -24.79 13.02 18.38
N ASP A 96 -25.85 13.55 17.81
CA ASP A 96 -26.66 14.65 18.38
C ASP A 96 -28.05 14.18 18.83
N ARG A 97 -28.20 12.87 19.04
CA ARG A 97 -29.41 12.26 19.59
C ARG A 97 -29.59 12.60 21.07
N ARG A 98 -30.83 12.88 21.47
CA ARG A 98 -31.18 13.12 22.89
C ARG A 98 -31.53 11.84 23.64
N THR A 99 -32.06 10.85 22.92
CA THR A 99 -32.41 9.52 23.44
C THR A 99 -31.95 8.45 22.45
N PRO A 100 -31.79 7.18 22.87
CA PRO A 100 -31.37 6.11 21.95
C PRO A 100 -32.25 5.97 20.70
N ASP A 101 -33.54 6.29 20.82
CA ASP A 101 -34.55 6.16 19.75
C ASP A 101 -34.68 7.42 18.87
N ASP A 102 -33.96 8.51 19.21
CA ASP A 102 -33.96 9.74 18.44
C ASP A 102 -33.30 9.53 17.06
N ARG A 103 -33.84 10.21 16.05
CA ARG A 103 -33.27 10.20 14.69
C ARG A 103 -31.98 11.01 14.60
N GLY A 104 -31.76 11.92 15.54
CA GLY A 104 -30.70 12.92 15.52
C GLY A 104 -30.97 14.01 14.47
N GLY A 105 -30.08 15.00 14.44
CA GLY A 105 -30.20 16.21 13.62
C GLY A 105 -29.06 16.34 12.62
N ALA A 106 -28.44 17.52 12.59
CA ALA A 106 -27.39 17.86 11.65
C ALA A 106 -26.12 17.02 11.86
N GLY A 107 -25.80 16.65 13.09
CA GLY A 107 -24.66 15.79 13.43
C GLY A 107 -24.84 14.40 12.83
N MET A 108 -25.98 13.75 13.09
CA MET A 108 -26.28 12.42 12.55
C MET A 108 -26.36 12.44 11.02
N ALA A 109 -26.94 13.50 10.46
CA ALA A 109 -27.01 13.70 9.01
C ALA A 109 -25.61 13.85 8.37
N TRP A 110 -24.71 14.58 9.02
CA TRP A 110 -23.32 14.74 8.58
C TRP A 110 -22.55 13.42 8.68
N ARG A 111 -22.58 12.75 9.84
CA ARG A 111 -21.80 11.54 10.10
C ARG A 111 -22.13 10.42 9.10
N THR A 112 -23.42 10.15 8.93
CA THR A 112 -23.90 9.14 7.99
C THR A 112 -23.55 9.50 6.54
N ARG A 113 -23.67 10.78 6.17
CA ARG A 113 -23.27 11.26 4.83
C ARG A 113 -21.79 11.04 4.56
N ILE A 114 -20.91 11.32 5.53
CA ILE A 114 -19.46 11.12 5.36
C ILE A 114 -19.13 9.64 5.17
N ILE A 115 -19.65 8.75 6.04
CA ILE A 115 -19.41 7.31 5.91
C ILE A 115 -19.89 6.79 4.55
N TYR A 116 -21.11 7.14 4.18
CA TYR A 116 -21.71 6.73 2.91
C TYR A 116 -20.92 7.28 1.71
N GLN A 117 -20.76 8.61 1.61
CA GLN A 117 -20.16 9.23 0.42
C GLN A 117 -18.70 8.86 0.23
N THR A 118 -17.90 8.80 1.31
CA THR A 118 -16.48 8.47 1.21
C THR A 118 -16.28 7.03 0.75
N ASN A 119 -17.03 6.07 1.29
CA ASN A 119 -16.88 4.67 0.86
C ASN A 119 -17.39 4.45 -0.56
N LEU A 120 -18.51 5.08 -0.95
CA LEU A 120 -19.00 5.00 -2.32
C LEU A 120 -18.04 5.65 -3.32
N SER A 121 -17.50 6.84 -3.04
CA SER A 121 -16.65 7.55 -4.00
C SER A 121 -15.27 6.90 -4.17
N THR A 122 -14.66 6.42 -3.08
CA THR A 122 -13.36 5.74 -3.13
C THR A 122 -13.46 4.37 -3.79
N SER A 123 -14.50 3.57 -3.47
CA SER A 123 -14.74 2.29 -4.15
C SER A 123 -15.05 2.47 -5.63
N TYR A 124 -15.87 3.46 -5.99
CA TYR A 124 -16.15 3.79 -7.38
C TYR A 124 -14.86 4.17 -8.11
N ALA A 125 -14.05 5.06 -7.54
CA ALA A 125 -12.79 5.50 -8.15
C ALA A 125 -11.79 4.34 -8.34
N ALA A 126 -11.72 3.43 -7.38
CA ALA A 126 -10.90 2.22 -7.44
C ALA A 126 -11.35 1.26 -8.54
N GLY A 127 -12.66 1.01 -8.65
CA GLY A 127 -13.21 0.23 -9.76
C GLY A 127 -12.93 0.88 -11.12
N ARG A 128 -13.11 2.21 -11.22
CA ARG A 128 -12.81 2.94 -12.47
C ARG A 128 -11.34 2.88 -12.82
N LEU A 129 -10.44 2.85 -11.83
CA LEU A 129 -9.01 2.69 -12.06
C LEU A 129 -8.70 1.31 -12.66
N ALA A 130 -9.35 0.25 -12.16
CA ALA A 130 -9.19 -1.10 -12.69
C ALA A 130 -9.60 -1.15 -14.17
N GLN A 131 -10.78 -0.62 -14.51
CA GLN A 131 -11.26 -0.49 -15.89
C GLN A 131 -10.32 0.34 -16.79
N LEU A 132 -9.77 1.44 -16.27
CA LEU A 132 -8.81 2.27 -17.01
C LEU A 132 -7.53 1.50 -17.36
N LYS A 133 -7.03 0.72 -16.41
CA LYS A 133 -5.81 -0.09 -16.57
C LYS A 133 -6.06 -1.28 -17.50
N GLU A 134 -7.19 -1.97 -17.36
CA GLU A 134 -7.57 -3.10 -18.21
C GLU A 134 -7.73 -2.68 -19.67
N ALA A 135 -8.42 -1.55 -19.92
CA ALA A 135 -8.61 -1.03 -21.26
C ALA A 135 -7.32 -0.50 -21.93
N GLY A 136 -6.22 -0.38 -21.17
CA GLY A 136 -4.91 0.01 -21.71
C GLY A 136 -4.85 1.42 -22.28
N PHE A 137 -5.67 2.36 -21.78
CA PHE A 137 -5.64 3.74 -22.24
C PHE A 137 -4.27 4.39 -21.95
N ARG A 138 -3.62 4.91 -23.00
CA ARG A 138 -2.29 5.54 -22.89
C ARG A 138 -2.35 6.94 -22.28
N LEU A 139 -3.47 7.64 -22.46
CA LEU A 139 -3.70 8.99 -21.96
C LEU A 139 -4.88 8.99 -21.00
N TRP A 140 -4.71 9.69 -19.89
CA TRP A 140 -5.74 9.92 -18.88
C TRP A 140 -6.05 11.41 -18.82
N VAL A 141 -7.34 11.74 -18.66
CA VAL A 141 -7.85 13.10 -18.60
C VAL A 141 -8.48 13.34 -17.25
N TYR A 142 -8.02 14.37 -16.54
CA TYR A 142 -8.63 14.82 -15.30
C TYR A 142 -9.91 15.60 -15.61
N ARG A 143 -11.02 15.24 -14.95
CA ARG A 143 -12.33 15.88 -15.15
C ARG A 143 -12.87 16.39 -13.83
N HIS A 144 -13.03 17.70 -13.75
CA HIS A 144 -13.72 18.35 -12.65
C HIS A 144 -15.21 17.99 -12.65
N SER A 145 -15.77 17.86 -11.45
CA SER A 145 -17.15 17.40 -11.23
C SER A 145 -18.25 18.33 -11.76
N GLY A 146 -17.92 19.59 -12.04
CA GLY A 146 -18.92 20.64 -12.30
C GLY A 146 -19.55 21.21 -11.03
N SER A 147 -18.93 21.02 -9.85
CA SER A 147 -19.35 21.65 -8.59
C SER A 147 -19.49 23.17 -8.73
N GLU A 148 -20.58 23.73 -8.21
CA GLU A 148 -20.84 25.17 -8.16
C GLU A 148 -19.81 25.92 -7.29
N HIS A 149 -19.34 25.27 -6.24
CA HIS A 149 -18.24 25.74 -5.39
C HIS A 149 -17.06 24.78 -5.51
N PRO A 150 -16.21 24.93 -6.54
CA PRO A 150 -15.09 24.03 -6.76
C PRO A 150 -13.90 24.39 -5.87
N ARG A 151 -13.08 23.39 -5.53
CA ARG A 151 -11.70 23.64 -5.13
C ARG A 151 -10.96 24.20 -6.36
N LEU A 152 -10.38 25.39 -6.26
CA LEU A 152 -9.81 26.09 -7.42
C LEU A 152 -8.70 25.28 -8.09
N GLN A 153 -7.90 24.55 -7.32
CA GLN A 153 -6.87 23.65 -7.87
C GLN A 153 -7.50 22.54 -8.73
N HIS A 154 -8.61 21.94 -8.28
CA HIS A 154 -9.29 20.87 -9.04
C HIS A 154 -9.92 21.40 -10.32
N LEU A 155 -10.43 22.64 -10.29
CA LEU A 155 -10.92 23.31 -11.48
C LEU A 155 -9.77 23.60 -12.47
N ALA A 156 -8.61 24.03 -11.97
CA ALA A 156 -7.43 24.29 -12.78
C ALA A 156 -6.88 23.01 -13.44
N TRP A 157 -7.07 21.83 -12.83
CA TRP A 157 -6.72 20.55 -13.46
C TRP A 157 -7.76 20.04 -14.46
N ASN A 158 -8.92 20.69 -14.59
CA ASN A 158 -9.94 20.21 -15.50
C ASN A 158 -9.44 20.23 -16.96
N GLY A 159 -9.42 19.06 -17.59
CA GLY A 159 -8.94 18.86 -18.94
C GLY A 159 -7.45 18.53 -19.06
N LEU A 160 -6.71 18.53 -17.95
CA LEU A 160 -5.31 18.09 -17.89
C LEU A 160 -5.20 16.65 -18.42
N THR A 161 -4.37 16.46 -19.43
CA THR A 161 -4.22 15.21 -20.17
C THR A 161 -2.80 14.69 -20.06
N LEU A 162 -2.60 13.61 -19.31
CA LEU A 162 -1.26 13.07 -19.07
C LEU A 162 -1.16 11.62 -19.51
N PRO A 163 0.05 11.12 -19.82
CA PRO A 163 0.31 9.69 -19.89
C PRO A 163 -0.21 8.96 -18.63
N ALA A 164 -0.72 7.73 -18.82
CA ALA A 164 -1.29 6.94 -17.72
C ALA A 164 -0.29 6.62 -16.59
N ASP A 165 1.01 6.58 -16.90
CA ASP A 165 2.12 6.34 -15.98
C ASP A 165 2.73 7.63 -15.40
N HIS A 166 2.19 8.80 -15.74
CA HIS A 166 2.71 10.07 -15.23
C HIS A 166 2.59 10.15 -13.69
N PRO A 167 3.65 10.60 -12.97
CA PRO A 167 3.69 10.58 -11.50
C PRO A 167 2.59 11.41 -10.82
N PHE A 168 2.03 12.41 -11.51
CA PHE A 168 0.87 13.19 -11.07
C PHE A 168 -0.26 12.29 -10.54
N TRP A 169 -0.56 11.20 -11.22
CA TRP A 169 -1.69 10.34 -10.86
C TRP A 169 -1.50 9.64 -9.51
N GLN A 170 -0.26 9.44 -9.04
CA GLN A 170 0.00 8.76 -7.78
C GLN A 170 -0.63 9.47 -6.57
N THR A 171 -0.74 10.80 -6.64
CA THR A 171 -1.30 11.63 -5.57
C THR A 171 -2.55 12.40 -5.98
N HIS A 172 -2.76 12.64 -7.27
CA HIS A 172 -3.84 13.49 -7.79
C HIS A 172 -4.96 12.69 -8.48
N TYR A 173 -4.93 11.36 -8.49
CA TYR A 173 -6.06 10.58 -8.97
C TYR A 173 -7.23 10.70 -7.97
N PRO A 174 -8.39 11.25 -8.38
CA PRO A 174 -9.47 11.58 -7.46
C PRO A 174 -10.22 10.33 -6.95
N PRO A 175 -10.93 10.43 -5.82
CA PRO A 175 -11.15 11.62 -4.99
C PRO A 175 -9.89 12.11 -4.26
N SER A 176 -9.63 13.41 -4.36
CA SER A 176 -8.45 14.06 -3.74
C SER A 176 -8.79 14.75 -2.41
N GLY A 177 -9.93 14.41 -1.80
CA GLY A 177 -10.42 15.07 -0.61
C GLY A 177 -11.86 14.74 -0.25
N TRP A 178 -12.27 15.17 0.94
CA TRP A 178 -13.62 14.92 1.45
C TRP A 178 -14.67 15.52 0.52
N GLY A 179 -15.62 14.71 0.08
CA GLY A 179 -16.70 15.14 -0.83
C GLY A 179 -16.24 15.50 -2.25
N CYS A 180 -14.98 15.20 -2.63
CA CYS A 180 -14.53 15.35 -4.02
C CYS A 180 -15.33 14.43 -4.96
N ARG A 181 -15.72 14.98 -6.12
CA ARG A 181 -16.49 14.28 -7.17
C ARG A 181 -15.79 14.33 -8.54
N CYS A 182 -14.54 14.78 -8.57
CA CYS A 182 -13.72 14.75 -9.78
C CYS A 182 -13.48 13.30 -10.19
N ARG A 183 -13.17 13.09 -11.47
CA ARG A 183 -12.93 11.76 -12.04
C ARG A 183 -11.81 11.79 -13.06
N VAL A 184 -11.28 10.62 -13.38
CA VAL A 184 -10.36 10.43 -14.51
C VAL A 184 -11.05 9.58 -15.58
N VAL A 185 -10.80 9.93 -16.83
CA VAL A 185 -11.30 9.19 -17.99
C VAL A 185 -10.15 8.87 -18.94
N GLY A 186 -10.20 7.70 -19.56
CA GLY A 186 -9.15 7.22 -20.45
C GLY A 186 -9.44 7.60 -21.89
N ALA A 187 -8.41 8.01 -22.62
CA ALA A 187 -8.51 8.47 -24.00
C ALA A 187 -7.47 7.81 -24.90
N ASN A 188 -7.85 7.63 -26.17
CA ASN A 188 -6.96 7.20 -27.24
C ASN A 188 -6.79 8.35 -28.23
N GLY A 189 -5.58 8.91 -28.27
CA GLY A 189 -5.20 10.00 -29.16
C GLY A 189 -5.89 11.36 -28.88
N PRO A 190 -5.48 12.42 -29.59
CA PRO A 190 -5.94 13.79 -29.34
C PRO A 190 -7.46 13.99 -29.52
N GLU A 191 -8.07 13.32 -30.51
CA GLU A 191 -9.51 13.45 -30.76
C GLU A 191 -10.34 12.76 -29.67
N GLY A 192 -9.85 11.64 -29.12
CA GLY A 192 -10.47 10.99 -27.98
C GLY A 192 -10.42 11.87 -26.72
N VAL A 193 -9.29 12.53 -26.50
CA VAL A 193 -9.09 13.49 -25.40
C VAL A 193 -10.10 14.63 -25.49
N LYS A 194 -10.20 15.31 -26.64
CA LYS A 194 -11.17 16.41 -26.86
C LYS A 194 -12.60 15.97 -26.61
N ARG A 195 -13.00 14.81 -27.14
CA ARG A 195 -14.36 14.26 -26.96
C ARG A 195 -14.71 14.03 -25.48
N LEU A 196 -13.72 13.70 -24.66
CA LEU A 196 -13.90 13.46 -23.23
C LEU A 196 -13.75 14.74 -22.39
N GLY A 197 -13.56 15.89 -23.04
CA GLY A 197 -13.38 17.20 -22.41
C GLY A 197 -11.95 17.46 -21.94
N GLY A 198 -10.98 16.69 -22.41
CA GLY A 198 -9.57 17.00 -22.24
C GLY A 198 -9.06 18.00 -23.26
N ASP A 199 -7.92 18.62 -22.96
CA ASP A 199 -7.16 19.41 -23.89
C ASP A 199 -5.83 18.70 -24.18
N PRO A 200 -5.59 18.22 -25.41
CA PRO A 200 -4.33 17.56 -25.77
C PRO A 200 -3.09 18.44 -25.61
N SER A 201 -3.25 19.77 -25.58
CA SER A 201 -2.17 20.73 -25.33
C SER A 201 -1.94 21.03 -23.85
N TYR A 202 -2.89 20.67 -22.99
CA TYR A 202 -2.72 20.75 -21.54
C TYR A 202 -2.14 19.43 -21.03
N ASP A 203 -0.87 19.20 -21.34
CA ASP A 203 -0.15 17.95 -21.10
C ASP A 203 0.92 18.01 -20.00
N THR A 204 0.95 19.14 -19.30
CA THR A 204 1.91 19.42 -18.24
C THR A 204 1.14 19.90 -17.01
N PRO A 205 1.31 19.29 -15.82
CA PRO A 205 0.63 19.77 -14.63
C PRO A 205 1.14 21.17 -14.22
N PRO A 206 0.34 21.95 -13.46
CA PRO A 206 0.76 23.27 -13.01
C PRO A 206 2.10 23.28 -12.26
N ALA A 207 2.88 24.34 -12.39
CA ALA A 207 4.14 24.48 -11.67
C ALA A 207 3.93 24.32 -10.14
N GLY A 208 4.82 23.57 -9.49
CA GLY A 208 4.73 23.29 -8.05
C GLY A 208 3.65 22.28 -7.65
N TRP A 209 3.01 21.57 -8.60
CA TRP A 209 2.00 20.55 -8.29
C TRP A 209 2.49 19.45 -7.34
N ASN A 210 3.79 19.20 -7.26
CA ASN A 210 4.42 18.20 -6.41
C ASN A 210 5.08 18.77 -5.15
N THR A 211 4.94 20.08 -4.88
CA THR A 211 5.49 20.70 -3.68
C THR A 211 4.70 20.25 -2.45
N ILE A 212 5.37 19.62 -1.48
CA ILE A 212 4.71 19.14 -0.27
C ILE A 212 4.51 20.29 0.71
N ASP A 213 3.26 20.50 1.11
CA ASP A 213 2.92 21.37 2.23
C ASP A 213 3.32 20.68 3.55
N PRO A 214 4.19 21.28 4.38
CA PRO A 214 4.63 20.70 5.65
C PRO A 214 3.51 20.46 6.68
N GLU A 215 2.42 21.23 6.62
CA GLU A 215 1.32 21.14 7.58
C GLU A 215 0.41 19.93 7.27
N THR A 216 0.08 19.76 6.00
CA THR A 216 -0.80 18.68 5.55
C THR A 216 -0.04 17.40 5.22
N GLY A 217 1.23 17.53 4.81
CA GLY A 217 2.03 16.45 4.27
C GLY A 217 1.62 16.04 2.84
N GLU A 218 0.87 16.89 2.14
CA GLU A 218 0.32 16.61 0.81
C GLU A 218 0.65 17.70 -0.21
N PRO A 219 0.55 17.42 -1.53
CA PRO A 219 0.66 18.43 -2.56
C PRO A 219 -0.51 19.43 -2.59
N PRO A 220 -0.38 20.58 -3.29
CA PRO A 220 -1.41 21.61 -3.29
C PRO A 220 -2.72 21.11 -3.90
N GLY A 221 -3.84 21.37 -3.22
CA GLY A 221 -5.16 20.93 -3.68
C GLY A 221 -5.52 19.49 -3.31
N ILE A 222 -4.66 18.79 -2.57
CA ILE A 222 -4.96 17.47 -2.00
C ILE A 222 -5.23 17.63 -0.50
N ASP A 223 -6.39 17.14 -0.03
CA ASP A 223 -6.68 17.18 1.40
C ASP A 223 -5.74 16.20 2.14
N LYS A 224 -5.37 16.51 3.39
CA LYS A 224 -4.53 15.65 4.25
C LYS A 224 -5.01 14.19 4.25
N GLY A 225 -4.12 13.24 3.96
CA GLY A 225 -4.41 11.80 3.92
C GLY A 225 -5.04 11.30 2.62
N TRP A 226 -5.33 12.19 1.66
CA TRP A 226 -5.92 11.86 0.35
C TRP A 226 -4.90 11.81 -0.78
N GLY A 227 -3.61 12.00 -0.51
CA GLY A 227 -2.54 11.88 -1.51
C GLY A 227 -2.18 10.44 -1.83
N TYR A 228 -3.15 9.70 -2.37
CA TYR A 228 -3.02 8.36 -2.92
C TYR A 228 -4.06 8.16 -4.02
N MET A 229 -3.86 7.13 -4.85
CA MET A 229 -4.81 6.72 -5.88
C MET A 229 -5.66 5.56 -5.34
N PRO A 230 -6.98 5.75 -5.07
CA PRO A 230 -7.83 4.66 -4.59
C PRO A 230 -7.81 3.46 -5.52
N GLY A 231 -7.63 2.27 -4.96
CA GLY A 231 -7.48 1.02 -5.72
C GLY A 231 -6.08 0.79 -6.29
N ALA A 232 -5.13 1.72 -6.17
CA ALA A 232 -3.79 1.50 -6.68
C ALA A 232 -3.02 0.45 -5.88
N SER A 233 -3.34 0.31 -4.59
CA SER A 233 -2.66 -0.58 -3.67
C SER A 233 -3.46 -1.86 -3.35
N VAL A 234 -4.73 -1.91 -3.80
CA VAL A 234 -5.50 -3.16 -3.93
C VAL A 234 -5.22 -3.75 -5.28
N ILE A 235 -4.23 -4.62 -5.27
CA ILE A 235 -3.96 -5.52 -6.36
C ILE A 235 -5.18 -6.45 -6.41
N CYS A 236 -5.95 -6.44 -7.51
CA CYS A 236 -7.03 -7.40 -7.82
C CYS A 236 -8.49 -6.99 -7.59
N VAL A 237 -8.84 -5.75 -7.90
CA VAL A 237 -10.26 -5.35 -7.99
C VAL A 237 -11.05 -6.20 -9.01
N ASP A 238 -10.41 -6.73 -10.06
CA ASP A 238 -11.10 -7.55 -11.09
C ASP A 238 -11.24 -9.04 -10.69
N ALA A 239 -10.51 -9.51 -9.67
CA ALA A 239 -10.47 -10.93 -9.32
C ALA A 239 -11.71 -11.43 -8.56
N HIS A 240 -12.50 -10.53 -7.98
CA HIS A 240 -13.79 -10.88 -7.37
C HIS A 240 -14.96 -10.73 -8.34
N ALA A 241 -14.75 -10.10 -9.50
CA ALA A 241 -15.77 -9.82 -10.50
C ALA A 241 -15.87 -10.90 -11.60
N SER A 242 -14.74 -11.39 -12.15
CA SER A 242 -14.82 -11.96 -13.50
C SER A 242 -13.83 -13.09 -13.87
N GLY A 243 -13.15 -13.73 -12.91
CA GLY A 243 -12.44 -14.98 -13.19
C GLY A 243 -11.31 -14.91 -14.24
N GLY A 244 -10.23 -14.19 -13.93
CA GLY A 244 -8.92 -14.26 -14.62
C GLY A 244 -8.54 -12.98 -15.40
N GLY A 245 -7.27 -12.56 -15.54
CA GLY A 245 -6.00 -13.15 -15.12
C GLY A 245 -4.80 -12.45 -15.79
N ARG A 246 -3.85 -11.94 -14.97
CA ARG A 246 -2.38 -12.08 -15.15
C ARG A 246 -1.64 -11.51 -13.92
N ARG A 247 -1.89 -10.24 -13.58
CA ARG A 247 -1.25 -9.56 -12.42
C ARG A 247 -1.64 -10.18 -11.06
N CYS A 248 -2.83 -10.75 -10.95
CA CYS A 248 -3.29 -11.50 -9.77
C CYS A 248 -2.84 -12.96 -9.76
N ALA A 249 -2.61 -13.56 -10.94
CA ALA A 249 -1.98 -14.88 -11.00
C ALA A 249 -0.54 -14.77 -10.51
N ASP A 250 0.15 -13.70 -10.89
CA ASP A 250 1.50 -13.37 -10.41
C ASP A 250 1.55 -13.17 -8.89
N MET A 251 0.58 -12.47 -8.28
CA MET A 251 0.57 -12.25 -6.83
C MET A 251 0.10 -13.48 -6.04
N ARG A 252 -0.91 -14.22 -6.54
CA ARG A 252 -1.27 -15.54 -5.99
C ARG A 252 -0.13 -16.55 -6.12
N LEU A 253 0.66 -16.45 -7.19
CA LEU A 253 1.89 -17.21 -7.34
C LEU A 253 2.87 -16.83 -6.24
N ILE A 254 3.09 -15.53 -5.97
CA ILE A 254 3.93 -15.09 -4.85
C ILE A 254 3.40 -15.59 -3.51
N ASP A 255 2.10 -15.47 -3.21
CA ASP A 255 1.49 -15.98 -1.98
C ASP A 255 1.69 -17.48 -1.85
N ALA A 256 1.34 -18.26 -2.89
CA ALA A 256 1.48 -19.71 -2.88
C ALA A 256 2.95 -20.16 -2.77
N LEU A 257 3.88 -19.42 -3.37
CA LEU A 257 5.30 -19.68 -3.27
C LEU A 257 5.83 -19.36 -1.87
N LEU A 258 5.46 -18.20 -1.30
CA LEU A 258 5.81 -17.83 0.07
C LEU A 258 5.24 -18.81 1.09
N ASP A 259 3.98 -19.21 0.97
CA ASP A 259 3.34 -20.19 1.86
C ASP A 259 4.04 -21.56 1.83
N LYS A 260 4.51 -21.99 0.66
CA LYS A 260 5.25 -23.25 0.52
C LYS A 260 6.61 -23.22 1.22
N VAL A 261 7.27 -22.06 1.23
CA VAL A 261 8.59 -21.84 1.86
C VAL A 261 8.47 -21.53 3.36
N SER A 262 7.36 -20.90 3.74
CA SER A 262 7.10 -20.40 5.09
C SER A 262 7.27 -21.50 6.16
N GLY A 263 8.20 -21.30 7.09
CA GLY A 263 8.43 -22.18 8.23
C GLY A 263 9.15 -23.49 7.89
N ARG A 264 9.70 -23.63 6.68
CA ARG A 264 10.55 -24.77 6.31
C ARG A 264 11.94 -24.65 6.96
N PRO A 265 12.64 -25.77 7.21
CA PRO A 265 14.04 -25.73 7.61
C PRO A 265 14.88 -24.89 6.63
N ALA A 266 15.80 -24.08 7.14
CA ALA A 266 16.51 -23.07 6.36
C ALA A 266 17.10 -23.59 5.03
N LEU A 267 17.75 -24.75 5.02
CA LEU A 267 18.34 -25.28 3.79
C LEU A 267 17.27 -25.64 2.73
N VAL A 268 16.17 -26.25 3.17
CA VAL A 268 15.05 -26.63 2.28
C VAL A 268 14.38 -25.38 1.72
N GLY A 269 14.05 -24.41 2.58
CA GLY A 269 13.44 -23.16 2.15
C GLY A 269 14.34 -22.38 1.18
N ALA A 270 15.65 -22.36 1.45
CA ALA A 270 16.64 -21.70 0.60
C ALA A 270 16.75 -22.36 -0.78
N GLN A 271 16.80 -23.69 -0.86
CA GLN A 271 16.82 -24.43 -2.11
C GLN A 271 15.56 -24.20 -2.95
N MET A 272 14.39 -24.14 -2.30
CA MET A 272 13.13 -23.81 -2.96
C MET A 272 13.18 -22.42 -3.58
N VAL A 273 13.63 -21.41 -2.83
CA VAL A 273 13.72 -20.02 -3.33
C VAL A 273 14.80 -19.86 -4.39
N ASP A 274 15.92 -20.58 -4.28
CA ASP A 274 16.98 -20.56 -5.31
C ASP A 274 16.50 -21.10 -6.66
N SER A 275 15.45 -21.94 -6.68
CA SER A 275 14.82 -22.43 -7.91
C SER A 275 13.80 -21.45 -8.52
N TRP A 276 13.46 -20.36 -7.84
CA TRP A 276 12.48 -19.40 -8.35
C TRP A 276 13.03 -18.63 -9.55
N PRO A 277 12.24 -18.47 -10.61
CA PRO A 277 12.62 -17.61 -11.74
C PRO A 277 12.83 -16.15 -11.33
N GLU A 278 13.70 -15.42 -12.04
CA GLU A 278 13.99 -14.00 -11.78
C GLU A 278 12.73 -13.12 -11.77
N HIS A 279 11.77 -13.39 -12.66
CA HIS A 279 10.51 -12.64 -12.72
C HIS A 279 9.69 -12.72 -11.43
N VAL A 280 9.83 -13.81 -10.64
CA VAL A 280 9.18 -13.93 -9.33
C VAL A 280 9.76 -12.92 -8.35
N PHE A 281 11.07 -12.70 -8.37
CA PHE A 281 11.70 -11.67 -7.53
C PHE A 281 11.33 -10.26 -7.97
N ALA A 282 11.16 -10.01 -9.28
CA ALA A 282 10.65 -8.74 -9.77
C ALA A 282 9.20 -8.47 -9.31
N LEU A 283 8.36 -9.51 -9.26
CA LEU A 283 7.00 -9.41 -8.71
C LEU A 283 7.02 -9.18 -7.19
N LEU A 284 7.89 -9.88 -6.46
CA LEU A 284 8.09 -9.66 -5.03
C LEU A 284 8.58 -8.23 -4.75
N GLY A 285 9.46 -7.69 -5.59
CA GLY A 285 9.91 -6.30 -5.59
C GLY A 285 8.76 -5.31 -5.67
N LYS A 286 7.86 -5.49 -6.65
CA LYS A 286 6.65 -4.65 -6.77
C LYS A 286 5.77 -4.70 -5.51
N ARG A 287 5.55 -5.90 -4.96
CA ARG A 287 4.79 -6.06 -3.71
C ARG A 287 5.47 -5.36 -2.53
N PHE A 288 6.79 -5.47 -2.44
CA PHE A 288 7.55 -4.82 -1.38
C PHE A 288 7.51 -3.30 -1.51
N ALA A 289 7.61 -2.77 -2.74
CA ALA A 289 7.54 -1.33 -2.98
C ALA A 289 6.20 -0.76 -2.47
N GLU A 290 5.09 -1.43 -2.78
CA GLU A 290 3.76 -1.04 -2.29
C GLU A 290 3.62 -1.13 -0.77
N PHE A 291 4.22 -2.15 -0.14
CA PHE A 291 4.28 -2.25 1.31
C PHE A 291 5.06 -1.07 1.88
N ALA A 292 6.26 -0.80 1.35
CA ALA A 292 7.16 0.24 1.81
C ALA A 292 6.56 1.66 1.68
N ASP A 293 5.87 1.94 0.59
CA ASP A 293 5.19 3.23 0.35
C ASP A 293 3.93 3.42 1.22
N SER A 294 3.31 2.34 1.68
CA SER A 294 2.12 2.40 2.55
C SER A 294 2.41 2.68 4.02
N ILE A 295 3.68 2.65 4.43
CA ILE A 295 4.07 2.82 5.84
C ILE A 295 3.97 4.28 6.27
N ASP A 296 3.15 4.56 7.27
CA ASP A 296 3.30 5.77 8.08
C ASP A 296 4.54 5.63 8.96
N ARG A 297 5.63 6.27 8.52
CA ARG A 297 6.93 6.23 9.20
C ARG A 297 6.90 6.87 10.60
N LYS A 298 5.85 7.61 10.96
CA LYS A 298 5.66 8.20 12.30
C LYS A 298 4.85 7.29 13.22
N ARG A 299 3.98 6.44 12.68
CA ARG A 299 3.07 5.56 13.42
C ARG A 299 3.21 4.11 12.95
N THR A 300 4.33 3.49 13.34
CA THR A 300 4.58 2.07 13.03
C THR A 300 3.71 1.14 13.90
N THR A 301 3.24 0.05 13.30
CA THR A 301 2.28 -0.90 13.88
C THR A 301 2.90 -2.27 14.19
N GLY A 302 4.08 -2.55 13.63
CA GLY A 302 4.75 -3.85 13.70
C GLY A 302 4.36 -4.79 12.56
N GLN A 303 3.77 -4.26 11.48
CA GLN A 303 3.56 -5.01 10.25
C GLN A 303 4.90 -5.43 9.63
N TRP A 304 4.90 -6.56 8.95
CA TRP A 304 6.10 -7.09 8.31
C TRP A 304 5.76 -7.86 7.04
N MET A 305 6.76 -8.02 6.18
CA MET A 305 6.65 -8.72 4.91
C MET A 305 7.92 -9.53 4.63
N ILE A 306 7.77 -10.74 4.09
CA ILE A 306 8.91 -11.50 3.54
C ILE A 306 9.32 -10.84 2.22
N VAL A 307 10.60 -10.50 2.12
CA VAL A 307 11.21 -9.79 0.97
C VAL A 307 12.22 -10.65 0.22
N GLY A 308 12.51 -11.86 0.71
CA GLY A 308 13.42 -12.81 0.07
C GLY A 308 13.74 -13.97 0.98
N ALA A 309 14.85 -14.67 0.66
CA ALA A 309 15.40 -15.71 1.50
C ALA A 309 16.92 -15.78 1.37
N LEU A 310 17.58 -16.35 2.38
CA LEU A 310 18.97 -16.79 2.31
C LEU A 310 19.15 -17.77 1.14
N LYS A 311 20.31 -17.72 0.48
CA LYS A 311 20.66 -18.72 -0.55
C LYS A 311 21.08 -20.04 0.08
N ALA A 312 20.86 -21.15 -0.61
CA ALA A 312 21.21 -22.48 -0.10
C ALA A 312 22.71 -22.56 0.24
N ARG A 313 23.56 -22.08 -0.66
CA ARG A 313 25.01 -21.98 -0.44
C ARG A 313 25.40 -21.11 0.77
N TRP A 314 24.61 -20.08 1.09
CA TRP A 314 24.86 -19.28 2.30
C TRP A 314 24.50 -20.07 3.54
N VAL A 315 23.37 -20.77 3.54
CA VAL A 315 22.96 -21.62 4.66
C VAL A 315 24.00 -22.71 4.92
N GLU A 316 24.46 -23.42 3.90
CA GLU A 316 25.51 -24.44 4.01
C GLU A 316 26.82 -23.87 4.56
N ARG A 317 27.25 -22.71 4.02
CA ARG A 317 28.45 -22.05 4.50
C ARG A 317 28.32 -21.61 5.96
N LEU A 318 27.19 -21.02 6.34
CA LEU A 318 26.90 -20.64 7.72
C LEU A 318 26.93 -21.84 8.67
N GLN A 319 26.36 -22.98 8.26
CA GLN A 319 26.42 -24.22 9.03
C GLN A 319 27.87 -24.66 9.28
N GLY A 320 28.72 -24.59 8.26
CA GLY A 320 30.16 -24.85 8.40
C GLY A 320 30.88 -23.87 9.33
N LEU A 321 30.35 -22.65 9.49
CA LEU A 321 30.81 -21.63 10.44
C LEU A 321 30.10 -21.73 11.81
N GLY A 322 29.34 -22.80 12.07
CA GLY A 322 28.65 -23.01 13.34
C GLY A 322 27.42 -22.13 13.57
N VAL A 323 26.83 -21.55 12.51
CA VAL A 323 25.58 -20.78 12.54
C VAL A 323 24.50 -21.55 11.81
N THR A 324 23.38 -21.84 12.48
CA THR A 324 22.28 -22.65 11.94
C THR A 324 20.98 -21.85 11.95
N PRO A 325 20.69 -21.05 10.92
CA PRO A 325 19.41 -20.35 10.82
C PRO A 325 18.25 -21.36 10.88
N GLN A 326 17.16 -21.02 11.58
CA GLN A 326 15.98 -21.89 11.66
C GLN A 326 15.23 -21.93 10.34
N THR A 327 15.09 -20.76 9.71
CA THR A 327 14.32 -20.53 8.49
C THR A 327 15.18 -19.81 7.44
N ALA A 328 14.76 -19.86 6.18
CA ALA A 328 15.48 -19.19 5.09
C ALA A 328 14.99 -17.76 4.88
N GLU A 329 13.73 -17.51 5.21
CA GLU A 329 13.00 -16.29 4.89
C GLU A 329 13.66 -15.06 5.50
N ILE A 330 13.80 -14.03 4.67
CA ILE A 330 14.26 -12.70 5.04
C ILE A 330 13.05 -11.77 4.99
N ALA A 331 12.77 -11.08 6.09
CA ALA A 331 11.65 -10.17 6.23
C ALA A 331 12.10 -8.74 6.60
N VAL A 332 11.20 -7.79 6.34
CA VAL A 332 11.32 -6.38 6.70
C VAL A 332 10.07 -6.00 7.48
N SER A 333 10.22 -5.24 8.57
CA SER A 333 9.09 -4.65 9.30
C SER A 333 8.91 -3.17 8.99
N ASP A 334 7.70 -2.64 9.21
CA ASP A 334 7.42 -1.21 9.11
C ASP A 334 8.29 -0.37 10.06
N ILE A 335 8.58 -0.90 11.25
CA ILE A 335 9.54 -0.35 12.22
C ILE A 335 10.94 -0.24 11.60
N ASP A 336 11.40 -1.29 10.91
CA ASP A 336 12.73 -1.30 10.29
C ASP A 336 12.83 -0.29 9.13
N VAL A 337 11.78 -0.17 8.30
CA VAL A 337 11.71 0.84 7.23
C VAL A 337 11.72 2.25 7.82
N ALA A 338 10.85 2.53 8.80
CA ALA A 338 10.77 3.84 9.44
C ALA A 338 12.11 4.22 10.08
N HIS A 339 12.75 3.28 10.78
CA HIS A 339 14.07 3.49 11.38
C HIS A 339 15.16 3.71 10.31
N ALA A 340 15.13 2.96 9.21
CA ALA A 340 16.11 3.07 8.14
C ALA A 340 16.06 4.42 7.40
N PHE A 341 14.88 5.05 7.32
CA PHE A 341 14.64 6.27 6.55
C PHE A 341 14.32 7.52 7.37
N ARG A 342 14.43 7.47 8.72
CA ARG A 342 14.25 8.61 9.63
C ARG A 342 15.10 9.83 9.21
N ASP A 343 14.57 11.04 9.39
CA ASP A 343 15.22 12.28 8.91
C ASP A 343 16.64 12.48 9.45
N ALA A 344 16.88 12.18 10.72
CA ALA A 344 18.18 12.35 11.38
C ALA A 344 19.31 11.40 10.89
N LYS A 345 19.04 10.47 9.96
CA LYS A 345 20.06 9.52 9.50
C LYS A 345 20.77 10.07 8.26
N ALA A 346 22.09 10.29 8.36
CA ALA A 346 22.88 10.89 7.29
C ALA A 346 23.08 9.96 6.07
N SER A 347 23.52 8.73 6.28
CA SER A 347 23.82 7.76 5.20
C SER A 347 22.65 6.83 4.94
N LYS A 348 21.53 7.35 4.43
CA LYS A 348 20.38 6.51 4.03
C LYS A 348 20.71 5.77 2.74
N LEU A 349 19.98 4.70 2.47
CA LEU A 349 19.93 4.18 1.11
C LEU A 349 19.09 5.13 0.25
N ASP A 350 19.35 5.17 -1.05
CA ASP A 350 18.38 5.69 -2.00
C ASP A 350 17.04 4.94 -1.86
N TRP A 351 15.93 5.69 -1.89
CA TRP A 351 14.59 5.12 -1.69
C TRP A 351 14.22 4.19 -2.84
N ASN A 352 14.46 4.61 -4.09
CA ASN A 352 14.09 3.81 -5.27
C ASN A 352 14.89 2.51 -5.32
N TRP A 353 16.19 2.57 -5.03
CA TRP A 353 17.02 1.37 -4.85
C TRP A 353 16.48 0.45 -3.75
N TYR A 354 16.01 1.02 -2.64
CA TYR A 354 15.45 0.22 -1.55
C TYR A 354 14.14 -0.46 -1.94
N LEU A 355 13.28 0.16 -2.76
CA LEU A 355 12.04 -0.48 -3.24
C LEU A 355 12.31 -1.76 -4.05
N ASP A 356 13.48 -1.89 -4.66
CA ASP A 356 13.94 -3.09 -5.39
C ASP A 356 14.70 -4.09 -4.50
N LEU A 357 14.62 -3.97 -3.17
CA LEU A 357 15.35 -4.83 -2.22
C LEU A 357 15.21 -6.34 -2.51
N PRO A 358 14.02 -6.90 -2.85
CA PRO A 358 13.90 -8.32 -3.19
C PRO A 358 14.80 -8.78 -4.35
N LEU A 359 15.06 -7.92 -5.33
CA LEU A 359 16.01 -8.20 -6.43
C LEU A 359 17.45 -8.11 -5.93
N HIS A 360 17.77 -7.07 -5.15
CA HIS A 360 19.13 -6.88 -4.62
C HIS A 360 19.56 -7.99 -3.67
N LEU A 361 18.68 -8.50 -2.82
CA LEU A 361 18.97 -9.63 -1.92
C LEU A 361 19.49 -10.87 -2.66
N ARG A 362 19.16 -11.02 -3.95
CA ARG A 362 19.64 -12.14 -4.77
C ARG A 362 21.04 -11.93 -5.31
N ASN A 363 21.55 -10.69 -5.40
CA ASN A 363 22.83 -10.41 -6.06
C ASN A 363 23.71 -9.42 -5.26
N PRO A 364 24.06 -9.71 -3.99
CA PRO A 364 25.12 -8.98 -3.31
C PRO A 364 26.49 -9.29 -3.94
N GLY A 365 27.41 -8.33 -3.93
CA GLY A 365 28.78 -8.54 -4.39
C GLY A 365 29.63 -9.31 -3.37
N LEU A 366 29.38 -9.09 -2.08
CA LEU A 366 30.06 -9.77 -0.98
C LEU A 366 29.09 -10.00 0.18
N VAL A 367 29.19 -11.17 0.82
CA VAL A 367 28.38 -11.57 1.96
C VAL A 367 29.29 -11.99 3.10
N LEU A 368 29.16 -11.30 4.24
CA LEU A 368 29.99 -11.53 5.42
C LEU A 368 29.14 -11.89 6.62
N LEU A 369 29.56 -12.90 7.39
CA LEU A 369 29.05 -13.15 8.73
C LEU A 369 29.78 -12.23 9.70
N ASP A 370 29.05 -11.36 10.38
CA ASP A 370 29.57 -10.43 11.39
C ASP A 370 29.17 -10.89 12.80
N ARG A 371 30.16 -10.99 13.70
CA ARG A 371 30.00 -11.40 15.10
C ARG A 371 30.31 -10.29 16.11
N ALA A 372 30.65 -9.09 15.67
CA ALA A 372 31.09 -8.01 16.56
C ALA A 372 29.99 -7.49 17.51
N GLY A 373 28.72 -7.66 17.17
CA GLY A 373 27.57 -7.06 17.86
C GLY A 373 26.82 -7.96 18.86
N GLY A 374 27.42 -9.07 19.30
CA GLY A 374 26.81 -10.04 20.23
C GLY A 374 25.80 -10.99 19.59
N ALA A 375 24.90 -10.49 18.73
CA ALA A 375 24.07 -11.34 17.88
C ALA A 375 24.64 -11.38 16.45
N PRO A 376 24.89 -12.59 15.90
CA PRO A 376 25.43 -12.70 14.56
C PRO A 376 24.49 -12.08 13.52
N ALA A 377 25.08 -11.44 12.52
CA ALA A 377 24.36 -10.83 11.40
C ALA A 377 25.07 -11.10 10.08
N LEU A 378 24.32 -11.08 9.00
CA LEU A 378 24.80 -11.21 7.64
C LEU A 378 24.89 -9.81 7.04
N LEU A 379 26.08 -9.40 6.62
CA LEU A 379 26.32 -8.15 5.93
C LEU A 379 26.34 -8.41 4.42
N LEU A 380 25.38 -7.84 3.71
CA LEU A 380 25.28 -7.87 2.26
C LEU A 380 25.85 -6.57 1.71
N ILE A 381 26.94 -6.67 0.96
CA ILE A 381 27.68 -5.53 0.43
C ILE A 381 27.48 -5.43 -1.08
N TYR A 382 27.18 -4.23 -1.55
CA TYR A 382 26.99 -3.90 -2.96
C TYR A 382 27.95 -2.79 -3.32
N ARG A 383 28.83 -3.03 -4.29
CA ARG A 383 29.84 -2.06 -4.71
C ARG A 383 29.46 -1.41 -6.04
N SER A 384 29.65 -0.10 -6.15
CA SER A 384 29.40 0.68 -7.37
C SER A 384 30.41 1.84 -7.46
N GLY A 385 31.60 1.58 -7.99
CA GLY A 385 32.69 2.56 -8.02
C GLY A 385 33.26 2.81 -6.61
N GLU A 386 33.36 4.09 -6.22
CA GLU A 386 33.84 4.56 -4.90
C GLU A 386 32.73 4.62 -3.82
N ALA A 387 31.48 4.34 -4.21
CA ALA A 387 30.34 4.26 -3.32
C ALA A 387 29.84 2.82 -3.22
N GLY A 388 29.28 2.48 -2.06
CA GLY A 388 28.68 1.17 -1.84
C GLY A 388 27.40 1.24 -1.02
N ARG A 389 26.75 0.09 -0.88
CA ARG A 389 25.59 -0.08 -0.03
C ARG A 389 25.82 -1.28 0.87
N LYS A 390 25.31 -1.20 2.10
CA LYS A 390 25.33 -2.29 3.06
C LYS A 390 23.91 -2.55 3.57
N ILE A 391 23.49 -3.80 3.53
CA ILE A 391 22.31 -4.30 4.24
C ILE A 391 22.78 -5.25 5.36
N ALA A 392 22.20 -5.13 6.55
CA ALA A 392 22.43 -6.06 7.65
C ALA A 392 21.17 -6.90 7.91
N VAL A 393 21.31 -8.22 7.81
CA VAL A 393 20.27 -9.20 8.09
C VAL A 393 20.60 -9.91 9.39
N ARG A 394 19.72 -9.84 10.39
CA ARG A 394 19.88 -10.54 11.67
C ARG A 394 19.14 -11.87 11.62
N TYR A 395 19.78 -12.94 12.06
CA TYR A 395 19.17 -14.28 12.08
C TYR A 395 18.19 -14.43 13.24
N ASP A 396 17.25 -15.36 13.03
CA ASP A 396 16.37 -15.91 14.05
C ASP A 396 15.80 -14.86 15.00
N TYR A 397 15.34 -13.76 14.41
CA TYR A 397 14.71 -12.68 15.16
C TYR A 397 13.29 -13.10 15.53
N ALA A 398 13.03 -13.13 16.83
CA ALA A 398 11.71 -13.47 17.37
C ALA A 398 10.72 -12.32 17.17
N LEU A 399 9.80 -12.48 16.22
CA LEU A 399 8.64 -11.62 16.04
C LEU A 399 7.55 -12.06 17.03
N LYS A 400 7.67 -11.61 18.28
CA LYS A 400 6.80 -12.03 19.40
C LYS A 400 5.29 -11.92 19.09
N LYS A 401 4.86 -10.82 18.46
CA LYS A 401 3.44 -10.63 18.08
C LYS A 401 2.95 -11.61 17.02
N ALA A 402 3.85 -12.09 16.16
CA ALA A 402 3.52 -13.00 15.07
C ALA A 402 3.73 -14.48 15.46
N GLY A 403 4.31 -14.77 16.63
CA GLY A 403 4.66 -16.14 17.03
C GLY A 403 5.66 -16.81 16.09
N ARG A 404 6.51 -16.04 15.40
CA ARG A 404 7.44 -16.53 14.37
C ARG A 404 8.87 -16.08 14.62
N THR A 405 9.80 -16.88 14.12
CA THR A 405 11.23 -16.58 14.07
C THR A 405 11.66 -16.46 12.62
N LEU A 406 12.16 -15.29 12.23
CA LEU A 406 12.56 -14.99 10.84
C LEU A 406 13.92 -14.30 10.80
N ASN A 407 14.59 -14.35 9.65
CA ASN A 407 15.73 -13.49 9.41
C ASN A 407 15.21 -12.09 9.08
N MET A 408 15.75 -11.04 9.69
CA MET A 408 15.20 -9.68 9.58
C MET A 408 16.24 -8.73 9.01
N VAL A 409 15.85 -7.96 7.98
CA VAL A 409 16.61 -6.78 7.56
C VAL A 409 16.46 -5.72 8.64
N ARG A 410 17.54 -5.43 9.37
CA ARG A 410 17.52 -4.49 10.52
C ARG A 410 18.10 -3.13 10.19
N SER A 411 18.98 -3.05 9.19
CA SER A 411 19.54 -1.79 8.76
C SER A 411 19.99 -1.84 7.31
N GLY A 412 19.89 -0.69 6.65
CA GLY A 412 20.52 -0.39 5.38
C GLY A 412 21.19 0.98 5.44
N ARG A 413 22.32 1.14 4.76
CA ARG A 413 22.98 2.43 4.56
C ARG A 413 23.87 2.43 3.33
N GLU A 414 24.09 3.61 2.77
CA GLU A 414 25.24 3.85 1.91
C GLU A 414 26.55 3.77 2.72
N ILE A 415 27.61 3.32 2.07
CA ILE A 415 28.95 3.19 2.63
C ILE A 415 29.95 3.88 1.70
N SER A 416 30.90 4.59 2.30
CA SER A 416 32.05 5.15 1.60
C SER A 416 33.11 4.09 1.31
N GLU A 417 34.09 4.42 0.46
CA GLU A 417 35.31 3.61 0.28
C GLU A 417 36.04 3.34 1.61
N ASN A 418 36.07 4.32 2.53
CA ASN A 418 36.67 4.13 3.86
C ASN A 418 35.87 3.15 4.73
N ASP A 419 34.54 3.24 4.70
CA ASP A 419 33.67 2.26 5.37
C ASP A 419 33.89 0.85 4.80
N TYR A 420 34.01 0.73 3.48
CA TYR A 420 34.26 -0.54 2.81
C TYR A 420 35.60 -1.14 3.27
N ARG A 421 36.69 -0.37 3.21
CA ARG A 421 38.01 -0.81 3.67
C ARG A 421 37.99 -1.23 5.14
N ALA A 422 37.30 -0.50 6.00
CA ALA A 422 37.13 -0.89 7.40
C ALA A 422 36.42 -2.25 7.54
N ILE A 423 35.38 -2.50 6.73
CA ILE A 423 34.67 -3.78 6.71
C ILE A 423 35.60 -4.92 6.26
N ILE A 424 36.39 -4.72 5.20
CA ILE A 424 37.31 -5.74 4.67
C ILE A 424 38.44 -6.05 5.65
N ASN A 425 39.00 -5.04 6.32
CA ASN A 425 40.07 -5.22 7.30
C ASN A 425 39.66 -6.03 8.53
N GLU A 426 38.36 -6.18 8.78
CA GLU A 426 37.83 -7.00 9.86
C GLU A 426 37.59 -8.47 9.48
N ILE A 427 37.80 -8.84 8.20
CA ILE A 427 37.71 -10.23 7.73
C ILE A 427 38.82 -11.05 8.37
N GLY A 428 38.47 -12.21 8.93
CA GLY A 428 39.35 -13.07 9.71
C GLY A 428 39.55 -12.63 11.16
N ILE A 429 38.99 -11.49 11.58
CA ILE A 429 39.02 -11.01 12.96
C ILE A 429 37.64 -11.15 13.60
N THR A 430 36.67 -10.37 13.11
CA THR A 430 35.28 -10.37 13.60
C THR A 430 34.28 -10.76 12.51
N LYS A 431 34.76 -10.86 11.26
CA LYS A 431 33.95 -11.16 10.08
C LYS A 431 34.48 -12.38 9.32
N GLU A 432 33.57 -13.19 8.81
CA GLU A 432 33.90 -14.39 8.03
C GLU A 432 33.22 -14.33 6.66
N VAL A 433 33.92 -14.71 5.60
CA VAL A 433 33.33 -14.71 4.24
C VAL A 433 32.34 -15.86 4.09
N VAL A 434 31.12 -15.50 3.68
CA VAL A 434 30.03 -16.44 3.40
C VAL A 434 29.86 -16.64 1.89
N ASP A 435 29.99 -15.57 1.09
CA ASP A 435 29.89 -15.63 -0.38
C ASP A 435 30.52 -14.39 -1.02
N GLY A 436 30.98 -14.52 -2.27
CA GLY A 436 31.68 -13.46 -3.01
C GLY A 436 33.16 -13.32 -2.64
N GLU A 437 33.84 -12.40 -3.33
CA GLU A 437 35.27 -12.10 -3.14
C GLU A 437 35.45 -10.67 -2.58
N PRO A 438 36.30 -10.47 -1.55
CA PRO A 438 36.50 -9.18 -0.90
C PRO A 438 37.20 -8.09 -1.75
#